data_AF-A0A0A8L5Z2-F1
#
_entry.id   AF-A0A0A8L5Z2-F1
#
_cell.length_a   1.000
_cell.length_b   1.000
_cell.length_c   1.000
_cell.angle_alpha   90.00
_cell.angle_beta   90.00
_cell.angle_gamma   90.00
#
_symmetry.space_group_name_H-M   'P 1'
#
loop_
_entity.id
_entity.type
_entity.pdbx_description
1 polymer ?
#
loop_
_entity_poly.entity_id
_entity_poly.type
_entity_poly.pdbx_seq_one_letter_code
_entity_poly.pdbx_strand_id
1 'polypeptide(L)'
;MLIVEWVFNLGLNSKTPKYAKSNSRMHLSNEVSGAIRTFTYFMASGTHYMLKGVDYISLYGEEPSAIEQAYAIFINVLEVDEFGKVLNVKHAEKRATDYIRSYCLSSFEVDPPYKDWEISLY
;
A
#
# COMPACT_ATOMS: atom_id res chain seq x y z
N MET A 1 -36.91 -1.84 61.97
CA MET A 1 -37.08 -1.46 60.56
C MET A 1 -36.61 -0.02 60.43
N LEU A 2 -35.32 0.16 60.22
CA LEU A 2 -34.63 1.45 60.31
C LEU A 2 -33.86 1.70 59.02
N ILE A 3 -33.93 2.96 58.58
CA ILE A 3 -33.11 3.63 57.56
C ILE A 3 -33.68 3.54 56.14
N VAL A 4 -34.78 4.26 55.95
CA VAL A 4 -34.90 5.25 54.86
C VAL A 4 -33.90 6.38 55.18
N GLU A 5 -33.16 6.90 54.18
CA GLU A 5 -32.15 8.01 54.25
C GLU A 5 -30.64 7.68 54.19
N TRP A 6 -30.12 6.83 53.28
CA TRP A 6 -28.65 6.85 53.06
C TRP A 6 -28.05 6.69 51.66
N VAL A 7 -28.80 6.58 50.55
CA VAL A 7 -28.12 6.67 49.23
C VAL A 7 -28.96 7.39 48.17
N PHE A 8 -29.41 8.59 48.51
CA PHE A 8 -29.85 9.61 47.56
C PHE A 8 -28.79 10.73 47.48
N ASN A 9 -27.51 10.40 47.25
CA ASN A 9 -26.48 11.33 46.73
C ASN A 9 -25.07 10.70 46.73
N LEU A 10 -24.75 9.85 45.75
CA LEU A 10 -23.39 9.80 45.20
C LEU A 10 -23.52 9.60 43.71
N GLY A 11 -23.42 10.72 42.99
CA GLY A 11 -23.39 10.74 41.54
C GLY A 11 -22.26 9.87 41.00
N LEU A 12 -22.64 8.83 40.27
CA LEU A 12 -21.85 8.33 39.17
C LEU A 12 -22.74 8.39 37.94
N ASN A 13 -22.73 9.60 37.38
CA ASN A 13 -23.04 9.89 36.00
C ASN A 13 -22.06 9.05 35.15
N SER A 14 -22.36 7.76 34.93
CA SER A 14 -21.62 6.94 33.99
C SER A 14 -22.01 7.42 32.60
N LYS A 15 -21.32 8.49 32.18
CA LYS A 15 -21.25 8.87 30.78
C LYS A 15 -20.83 7.62 30.03
N THR A 16 -21.79 6.95 29.39
CA THR A 16 -21.47 6.08 28.28
C THR A 16 -20.59 6.90 27.35
N PRO A 17 -19.39 6.44 26.95
CA PRO A 17 -18.70 7.11 25.88
C PRO A 17 -19.63 6.96 24.67
N LYS A 18 -20.30 8.07 24.33
CA LYS A 18 -20.94 8.21 23.03
C LYS A 18 -19.81 7.97 22.05
N TYR A 19 -19.76 6.79 21.46
CA TYR A 19 -18.91 6.50 20.32
C TYR A 19 -19.36 7.47 19.23
N ALA A 20 -18.77 8.66 19.23
CA ALA A 20 -18.75 9.50 18.07
C ALA A 20 -18.09 8.63 17.01
N LYS A 21 -18.86 8.22 16.00
CA LYS A 21 -18.30 7.72 14.74
C LYS A 21 -17.29 8.79 14.31
N SER A 22 -16.00 8.56 14.52
CA SER A 22 -15.01 9.36 13.85
C SER A 22 -15.20 9.02 12.38
N ASN A 23 -15.72 9.96 11.59
CA ASN A 23 -15.42 10.01 10.18
C ASN A 23 -13.93 10.37 10.05
N SER A 24 -13.05 9.50 10.56
CA SER A 24 -11.61 9.65 10.48
C SER A 24 -11.21 9.20 9.09
N ARG A 25 -11.20 10.14 8.17
CA ARG A 25 -10.43 9.99 6.94
C ARG A 25 -8.98 9.79 7.37
N MET A 26 -8.42 8.64 7.05
CA MET A 26 -7.01 8.37 7.26
C MET A 26 -6.28 8.66 5.96
N HIS A 27 -5.24 9.48 6.04
CA HIS A 27 -4.26 9.58 4.97
C HIS A 27 -3.29 8.40 5.07
N LEU A 28 -2.67 8.02 3.96
CA LEU A 28 -1.53 7.10 4.00
C LEU A 28 -0.42 7.71 4.86
N SER A 29 0.37 6.85 5.50
CA SER A 29 1.53 7.31 6.25
C SER A 29 2.53 8.04 5.33
N ASN A 30 3.41 8.84 5.93
CA ASN A 30 4.48 9.50 5.18
C ASN A 30 5.44 8.49 4.53
N GLU A 31 5.65 7.32 5.15
CA GLU A 31 6.50 6.28 4.59
C GLU A 31 5.86 5.62 3.36
N VAL A 32 4.58 5.26 3.42
CA VAL A 32 3.87 4.71 2.27
C VAL A 32 3.80 5.73 1.14
N SER A 33 3.45 6.98 1.47
CA SER A 33 3.44 8.08 0.49
C SER A 33 4.82 8.31 -0.13
N GLY A 34 5.89 8.20 0.69
CA GLY A 34 7.27 8.32 0.24
C GLY A 34 7.70 7.18 -0.67
N ALA A 35 7.33 5.94 -0.35
CA ALA A 35 7.61 4.77 -1.16
C ALA A 35 6.96 4.87 -2.54
N ILE A 36 5.65 5.19 -2.58
CA ILE A 36 4.91 5.36 -3.83
C ILE A 36 5.52 6.48 -4.67
N ARG A 37 5.70 7.68 -4.09
CA ARG A 37 6.28 8.83 -4.81
C ARG A 37 7.65 8.51 -5.39
N THR A 38 8.49 7.80 -4.64
CA THR A 38 9.85 7.47 -5.07
C THR A 38 9.85 6.43 -6.18
N PHE A 39 9.06 5.37 -6.03
CA PHE A 39 8.87 4.37 -7.08
C PHE A 39 8.34 5.01 -8.37
N THR A 40 7.32 5.87 -8.26
CA THR A 40 6.77 6.63 -9.38
C THR A 40 7.79 7.48 -10.09
N TYR A 41 8.59 8.22 -9.34
CA TYR A 41 9.64 9.07 -9.92
C TYR A 41 10.61 8.25 -10.76
N PHE A 42 11.11 7.12 -10.24
CA PHE A 42 12.07 6.28 -10.95
C PHE A 42 11.46 5.56 -12.16
N MET A 43 10.21 5.10 -12.04
CA MET A 43 9.49 4.48 -13.15
C MET A 43 9.20 5.49 -14.28
N ALA A 44 8.67 6.67 -13.95
CA ALA A 44 8.30 7.66 -14.96
C ALA A 44 9.50 8.36 -15.61
N SER A 45 10.63 8.42 -14.92
CA SER A 45 11.88 8.97 -15.49
C SER A 45 12.69 7.95 -16.31
N GLY A 46 12.33 6.67 -16.29
CA GLY A 46 13.11 5.61 -16.94
C GLY A 46 14.41 5.27 -16.22
N THR A 47 14.60 5.71 -14.98
CA THR A 47 15.87 5.58 -14.25
C THR A 47 15.87 4.52 -13.15
N HIS A 48 14.80 3.73 -13.02
CA HIS A 48 14.75 2.63 -12.06
C HIS A 48 15.87 1.61 -12.30
N TYR A 49 16.76 1.42 -11.32
CA TYR A 49 17.99 0.62 -11.47
C TYR A 49 17.73 -0.85 -11.84
N MET A 50 16.63 -1.43 -11.35
CA MET A 50 16.17 -2.79 -11.71
C MET A 50 15.68 -2.92 -13.17
N LEU A 51 15.43 -1.82 -13.87
CA LEU A 51 15.04 -1.80 -15.29
C LEU A 51 16.16 -1.30 -16.20
N LYS A 52 17.40 -1.26 -15.72
CA LYS A 52 18.55 -0.87 -16.54
C LYS A 52 18.62 -1.75 -17.80
N GLY A 53 18.59 -1.12 -18.97
CA GLY A 53 18.65 -1.79 -20.28
C GLY A 53 17.30 -2.29 -20.81
N VAL A 54 16.20 -2.02 -20.10
CA VAL A 54 14.83 -2.27 -20.59
C VAL A 54 14.27 -0.98 -21.13
N ASP A 55 13.81 -0.98 -22.39
CA ASP A 55 13.11 0.16 -22.99
C ASP A 55 11.60 0.01 -22.75
N TYR A 56 11.09 0.66 -21.70
CA TYR A 56 9.69 0.54 -21.26
C TYR A 56 8.96 1.88 -21.19
N ILE A 57 9.62 3.00 -21.48
CA ILE A 57 9.05 4.33 -21.25
C ILE A 57 7.90 4.63 -22.22
N SER A 58 7.97 4.11 -23.45
CA SER A 58 6.87 4.26 -24.41
C SER A 58 5.56 3.63 -23.92
N LEU A 59 5.64 2.60 -23.05
CA LEU A 59 4.46 1.92 -22.49
C LEU A 59 3.53 2.87 -21.72
N TYR A 60 4.04 3.97 -21.16
CA TYR A 60 3.18 4.98 -20.50
C TYR A 60 2.14 5.58 -21.45
N GLY A 61 2.44 5.68 -22.75
CA GLY A 61 1.53 6.21 -23.76
C GLY A 61 0.91 5.15 -24.66
N GLU A 62 1.66 4.09 -24.98
CA GLU A 62 1.26 3.06 -25.93
C GLU A 62 0.41 1.96 -25.27
N GLU A 63 0.83 1.48 -24.10
CA GLU A 63 0.24 0.32 -23.42
C GLU A 63 0.16 0.55 -21.90
N PRO A 64 -0.62 1.55 -21.44
CA PRO A 64 -0.63 1.97 -20.05
C PRO A 64 -1.08 0.88 -19.07
N SER A 65 -1.79 -0.16 -19.55
CA SER A 65 -2.16 -1.34 -18.76
C SER A 65 -0.93 -2.10 -18.22
N ALA A 66 0.20 -2.09 -18.94
CA ALA A 66 1.44 -2.68 -18.42
C ALA A 66 1.98 -1.89 -17.22
N ILE A 67 1.95 -0.56 -17.31
CA ILE A 67 2.37 0.29 -16.18
C ILE A 67 1.39 0.13 -15.00
N GLU A 68 0.08 0.13 -15.26
CA GLU A 68 -0.96 -0.11 -14.26
C GLU A 68 -0.71 -1.42 -13.50
N GLN A 69 -0.47 -2.52 -14.22
CA GLN A 69 -0.20 -3.82 -13.60
C GLN A 69 1.05 -3.82 -12.72
N ALA A 70 2.12 -3.11 -13.13
CA ALA A 70 3.31 -2.96 -12.30
C ALA A 70 3.02 -2.23 -10.98
N TYR A 71 2.14 -1.21 -11.01
CA TYR A 71 1.70 -0.53 -9.79
C TYR A 71 0.81 -1.41 -8.92
N ALA A 72 -0.10 -2.18 -9.52
CA ALA A 72 -0.90 -3.14 -8.76
C ALA A 72 0.01 -4.12 -8.01
N ILE A 73 1.01 -4.69 -8.69
CA ILE A 73 2.00 -5.59 -8.06
C ILE A 73 2.79 -4.86 -6.96
N PHE A 74 3.29 -3.66 -7.23
CA PHE A 74 4.03 -2.88 -6.23
C PHE A 74 3.21 -2.66 -4.97
N ILE A 75 1.96 -2.21 -5.10
CA ILE A 75 1.08 -1.90 -3.97
C ILE A 75 0.63 -3.16 -3.24
N ASN A 76 0.26 -4.21 -3.97
CA ASN A 76 -0.21 -5.46 -3.37
C ASN A 76 0.90 -6.13 -2.54
N VAL A 77 2.14 -6.09 -3.03
CA VAL A 77 3.31 -6.70 -2.35
C VAL A 77 3.84 -5.83 -1.21
N LEU A 78 3.54 -4.52 -1.19
CA LEU A 78 4.04 -3.60 -0.18
C LEU A 78 3.50 -3.95 1.21
N GLU A 79 4.37 -4.36 2.11
CA GLU A 79 4.06 -4.66 3.49
C GLU A 79 4.21 -3.41 4.36
N VAL A 80 3.20 -3.17 5.19
CA VAL A 80 3.12 -2.02 6.09
C VAL A 80 2.70 -2.51 7.48
N ASP A 81 3.36 -2.03 8.54
CA ASP A 81 2.96 -2.35 9.91
C ASP A 81 1.75 -1.54 10.41
N GLU A 82 1.30 -1.81 11.64
CA GLU A 82 0.15 -1.14 12.25
C GLU A 82 0.32 0.37 12.45
N PHE A 83 1.56 0.89 12.39
CA PHE A 83 1.88 2.30 12.50
C PHE A 83 2.07 2.98 11.14
N GLY A 84 1.89 2.23 10.04
CA GLY A 84 2.10 2.74 8.70
C GLY A 84 3.56 2.72 8.24
N LYS A 85 4.46 2.00 8.92
CA LYS A 85 5.87 1.87 8.53
C LYS A 85 6.01 0.87 7.39
N VAL A 86 6.80 1.21 6.37
CA VAL A 86 7.04 0.32 5.23
C VAL A 86 8.11 -0.71 5.57
N LEU A 87 7.85 -1.99 5.33
CA LEU A 87 8.71 -3.10 5.76
C LEU A 87 9.57 -3.69 4.65
N ASN A 88 9.08 -3.72 3.40
CA ASN A 88 9.67 -4.55 2.33
C ASN A 88 9.82 -3.84 0.96
N VAL A 89 9.94 -2.50 0.90
CA VAL A 89 9.88 -1.71 -0.36
C VAL A 89 10.72 -2.28 -1.52
N LYS A 90 11.96 -2.72 -1.26
CA LYS A 90 12.83 -3.26 -2.32
C LYS A 90 12.30 -4.57 -2.91
N HIS A 91 11.60 -5.37 -2.11
CA HIS A 91 10.96 -6.59 -2.60
C HIS A 91 9.78 -6.24 -3.49
N ALA A 92 8.92 -5.31 -3.05
CA ALA A 92 7.81 -4.80 -3.86
C ALA A 92 8.28 -4.18 -5.20
N GLU A 93 9.33 -3.35 -5.17
CA GLU A 93 9.96 -2.79 -6.37
C GLU A 93 10.46 -3.90 -7.31
N LYS A 94 11.14 -4.92 -6.76
CA LYS A 94 11.63 -6.05 -7.56
C LYS A 94 10.48 -6.76 -8.25
N ARG A 95 9.41 -7.08 -7.54
CA ARG A 95 8.24 -7.76 -8.11
C ARG A 95 7.62 -6.91 -9.24
N ALA A 96 7.37 -5.64 -9.00
CA ALA A 96 6.80 -4.76 -10.04
C ALA A 96 7.70 -4.61 -11.27
N THR A 97 9.02 -4.51 -11.08
CA THR A 97 9.97 -4.34 -12.18
C THR A 97 10.29 -5.64 -12.92
N ASP A 98 10.24 -6.79 -12.26
CA ASP A 98 10.31 -8.09 -12.91
C ASP A 98 9.13 -8.26 -13.88
N TYR A 99 7.93 -7.78 -13.53
CA TYR A 99 6.78 -7.78 -14.44
C TYR A 99 7.07 -6.96 -15.71
N ILE A 100 7.48 -5.70 -15.57
CA ILE A 100 7.80 -4.84 -16.74
C ILE A 100 8.91 -5.46 -17.58
N ARG A 101 9.94 -6.02 -16.95
CA ARG A 101 11.02 -6.70 -17.66
C ARG A 101 10.50 -7.90 -18.45
N SER A 102 9.66 -8.75 -17.85
CA SER A 102 9.04 -9.90 -18.54
C SER A 102 8.11 -9.47 -19.67
N TYR A 103 7.47 -8.31 -19.52
CA TYR A 103 6.60 -7.73 -20.55
C TYR A 103 7.40 -7.27 -21.77
N CYS A 104 8.56 -6.62 -21.56
CA CYS A 104 9.41 -6.13 -22.64
C CYS A 104 10.35 -7.18 -23.23
N LEU A 105 10.78 -8.18 -22.45
CA LEU A 105 11.79 -9.16 -22.82
C LEU A 105 11.23 -10.58 -22.72
N SER A 106 10.92 -11.18 -23.87
CA SER A 106 10.37 -12.55 -23.94
C SER A 106 11.29 -13.64 -23.38
N SER A 107 12.59 -13.36 -23.22
CA SER A 107 13.57 -14.27 -22.63
C SER A 107 13.65 -14.18 -21.09
N PHE A 108 12.95 -13.24 -20.46
CA PHE A 108 12.97 -13.06 -19.02
C PHE A 108 11.76 -13.74 -18.38
N GLU A 109 12.04 -14.71 -17.50
CA GLU A 109 11.01 -15.38 -16.70
C GLU A 109 11.03 -14.86 -15.26
N VAL A 110 9.85 -14.57 -14.73
CA VAL A 110 9.68 -14.13 -13.35
C VAL A 110 9.78 -15.34 -12.42
N ASP A 111 10.77 -15.32 -11.52
CA ASP A 111 10.95 -16.34 -10.48
C ASP A 111 11.03 -15.69 -9.08
N PRO A 112 10.19 -16.11 -8.12
CA PRO A 112 9.10 -17.07 -8.26
C PRO A 112 7.94 -16.53 -9.11
N PRO A 113 7.12 -17.41 -9.73
CA PRO A 113 5.90 -17.00 -10.41
C PRO A 113 5.00 -16.14 -9.50
N TYR A 114 4.23 -15.24 -10.09
CA TYR A 114 3.27 -14.45 -9.32
C TYR A 114 2.20 -15.31 -8.69
N LYS A 115 1.83 -14.97 -7.46
CA LYS A 115 0.59 -15.42 -6.85
C LYS A 115 -0.56 -14.57 -7.39
N ASP A 116 -1.76 -15.15 -7.49
CA ASP A 116 -2.94 -14.46 -8.03
C ASP A 116 -3.23 -13.10 -7.35
N TRP A 117 -2.99 -13.04 -6.03
CA TRP A 117 -3.20 -11.80 -5.26
C TRP A 117 -2.15 -10.71 -5.58
N GLU A 118 -0.95 -11.07 -6.04
CA GLU A 118 0.07 -10.07 -6.42
C GLU A 118 -0.39 -9.29 -7.64
N ILE A 119 -1.07 -9.95 -8.59
CA ILE A 119 -1.47 -9.36 -9.88
C ILE A 119 -2.92 -8.84 -9.92
N SER A 120 -3.68 -9.02 -8.84
CA SER A 120 -5.06 -8.56 -8.78
C SER A 120 -5.16 -7.03 -8.85
N LEU A 121 -6.13 -6.51 -9.60
CA LEU A 121 -6.44 -5.08 -9.69
C LEU A 121 -7.57 -4.75 -8.71
N TYR A 122 -7.34 -3.82 -7.76
CA TYR A 122 -8.27 -3.43 -6.67
C TYR A 122 -8.76 -1.99 -6.80
#